data_AF-A0A352R5M1-F1
#
_entry.id   AF-A0A352R5M1-F1
#
_cell.length_a   1.000
_cell.length_b   1.000
_cell.length_c   1.000
_cell.angle_alpha   90.00
_cell.angle_beta   90.00
_cell.angle_gamma   90.00
#
_symmetry.space_group_name_H-M   'P 1'
#
loop_
_entity.id
_entity.type
_entity.pdbx_description
1 polymer ?
#
loop_
_entity_poly.entity_id
_entity_poly.type
_entity_poly.pdbx_seq_one_letter_code
_entity_poly.pdbx_strand_id
1 'polypeptide(L)'
;MEGIPTTPSKEKSLEKDEFSGSKTLEEIARIQKGRDLSALSVKELSSIREKYIRLKQELNIGGKEVKEGMETSYEQAQEIMGESFYGTEEIKNTFGFEFPKEKIPHVPYTPEVLEKAKENGEMLVLRVESDGSGSSITMQRMNEIMQTILEKDSEEEQEKLLYDTNWYHEEDFFKNASLKTEWRIVGKEFIPDSTSKNYIEQTKILRDYLFGLESLSEEEKSECTDELLEGLQKMLDDDYDKNWQEVAKKLSELLVNKNHRRIPAEILYDWVLQFRNRKDRGILEENYDWSNTLSSDGGLVYVGYADRGGVDVGAVGPGDRGGILGVVSLR
;
A
#
# COMPACT_ATOMS: atom_id res chain seq x y z
N MET A 1 61.32 -41.12 -8.91
CA MET A 1 60.61 -42.32 -8.46
C MET A 1 60.07 -42.04 -7.08
N GLU A 2 58.83 -42.48 -6.88
CA GLU A 2 57.87 -42.09 -5.85
C GLU A 2 58.36 -42.30 -4.42
N GLY A 3 57.89 -41.45 -3.51
CA GLY A 3 58.08 -41.58 -2.08
C GLY A 3 57.05 -40.74 -1.33
N ILE A 4 55.88 -41.34 -1.06
CA ILE A 4 54.85 -40.83 -0.15
C ILE A 4 55.44 -40.78 1.27
N PRO A 5 55.16 -39.72 2.05
CA PRO A 5 55.09 -39.86 3.49
C PRO A 5 53.64 -39.69 3.96
N THR A 6 53.19 -40.76 4.59
CA THR A 6 52.03 -40.90 5.45
C THR A 6 52.03 -39.89 6.62
N THR A 7 50.80 -39.52 6.98
CA THR A 7 50.28 -38.62 8.04
C THR A 7 50.96 -38.67 9.41
N PRO A 8 50.69 -37.66 10.26
CA PRO A 8 49.99 -38.01 11.49
C PRO A 8 48.79 -37.11 11.82
N SER A 9 47.78 -37.82 12.32
CA SER A 9 46.61 -37.36 13.03
C SER A 9 46.88 -36.28 14.08
N LYS A 10 45.97 -35.33 14.18
CA LYS A 10 45.56 -34.77 15.48
C LYS A 10 44.04 -34.80 15.57
N GLU A 11 43.55 -35.88 16.17
CA GLU A 11 42.36 -35.81 17.01
C GLU A 11 42.55 -34.67 18.01
N LYS A 12 41.65 -33.70 17.97
CA LYS A 12 41.35 -32.84 19.12
C LYS A 12 39.85 -32.87 19.33
N SER A 13 39.47 -33.81 20.20
CA SER A 13 38.50 -33.63 21.28
C SER A 13 37.27 -32.77 20.95
N LEU A 14 36.21 -33.47 20.56
CA LEU A 14 34.81 -33.07 20.79
C LEU A 14 34.59 -32.86 22.30
N GLU A 15 34.64 -31.63 22.75
CA GLU A 15 34.00 -31.20 24.00
C GLU A 15 32.73 -30.43 23.66
N LYS A 16 31.68 -30.76 24.42
CA LYS A 16 30.27 -30.43 24.23
C LYS A 16 30.00 -28.93 24.26
N ASP A 17 29.74 -28.34 23.11
CA ASP A 17 28.80 -27.22 23.04
C ASP A 17 27.40 -27.83 23.03
N GLU A 18 26.68 -27.72 24.16
CA GLU A 18 25.24 -27.97 24.20
C GLU A 18 24.57 -27.03 23.21
N PHE A 19 24.14 -27.61 22.09
CA PHE A 19 23.50 -26.90 21.00
C PHE A 19 22.28 -26.13 21.51
N SER A 20 22.26 -24.79 21.36
CA SER A 20 21.18 -23.90 21.81
C SER A 20 19.78 -24.38 21.42
N GLY A 21 19.64 -25.00 20.24
CA GLY A 21 18.38 -25.56 19.77
C GLY A 21 17.81 -26.70 20.62
N SER A 22 18.65 -27.44 21.36
CA SER A 22 18.21 -28.49 22.28
C SER A 22 17.37 -27.90 23.42
N LYS A 23 17.78 -26.74 23.95
CA LYS A 23 17.07 -26.05 25.02
C LYS A 23 15.72 -25.49 24.55
N THR A 24 15.69 -24.93 23.35
CA THR A 24 14.45 -24.39 22.75
C THR A 24 13.43 -25.50 22.46
N LEU A 25 13.87 -26.69 22.03
CA LEU A 25 13.01 -27.87 21.86
C LEU A 25 12.41 -28.35 23.19
N GLU A 26 13.19 -28.37 24.27
CA GLU A 26 12.66 -28.74 25.60
C GLU A 26 11.58 -27.77 26.08
N GLU A 27 11.74 -26.47 25.81
CA GLU A 27 10.75 -25.47 26.17
C GLU A 27 9.44 -25.66 25.39
N ILE A 28 9.51 -25.96 24.09
CA ILE A 28 8.34 -26.29 23.27
C ILE A 28 7.64 -27.54 23.84
N ALA A 29 8.41 -28.60 24.14
CA ALA A 29 7.87 -29.83 24.72
C ALA A 29 7.21 -29.59 26.09
N ARG A 30 7.74 -28.67 26.91
CA ARG A 30 7.14 -28.29 28.20
C ARG A 30 5.83 -27.53 28.07
N ILE A 31 5.63 -26.75 27.00
CA ILE A 31 4.34 -26.08 26.75
C ILE A 31 3.33 -27.09 26.22
N GLN A 32 3.75 -27.92 25.25
CA GLN A 32 2.87 -28.91 24.64
C GLN A 32 2.44 -29.99 25.65
N LYS A 33 3.34 -30.43 26.55
CA LYS A 33 3.09 -31.48 27.57
C LYS A 33 2.52 -32.77 26.98
N GLY A 34 2.87 -33.09 25.73
CA GLY A 34 2.33 -34.25 25.00
C GLY A 34 0.87 -34.12 24.56
N ARG A 35 0.25 -32.93 24.70
CA ARG A 35 -1.09 -32.65 24.13
C ARG A 35 -0.99 -32.46 22.62
N ASP A 36 -2.08 -32.78 21.94
CA ASP A 36 -2.29 -32.36 20.55
C ASP A 36 -2.34 -30.83 20.47
N LEU A 37 -1.85 -30.24 19.37
CA LEU A 37 -1.86 -28.79 19.17
C LEU A 37 -3.27 -28.22 19.20
N SER A 38 -4.27 -28.99 18.72
CA SER A 38 -5.69 -28.61 18.75
C SER A 38 -6.27 -28.50 20.16
N ALA A 39 -5.60 -29.06 21.17
CA ALA A 39 -6.01 -29.02 22.57
C ALA A 39 -5.27 -27.94 23.38
N LEU A 40 -4.49 -27.08 22.72
CA LEU A 40 -3.78 -25.97 23.35
C LEU A 40 -4.59 -24.68 23.26
N SER A 41 -4.48 -23.83 24.28
CA SER A 41 -5.03 -22.48 24.21
C SER A 41 -4.27 -21.62 23.21
N VAL A 42 -4.91 -20.58 22.69
CA VAL A 42 -4.31 -19.62 21.75
C VAL A 42 -2.99 -19.06 22.31
N LYS A 43 -2.94 -18.74 23.60
CA LYS A 43 -1.74 -18.23 24.27
C LYS A 43 -0.60 -19.25 24.32
N GLU A 44 -0.90 -20.53 24.52
CA GLU A 44 0.09 -21.62 24.49
C GLU A 44 0.61 -21.86 23.08
N LEU A 45 -0.26 -21.78 22.07
CA LEU A 45 0.11 -21.90 20.65
C LEU A 45 1.03 -20.76 20.21
N SER A 46 0.73 -19.52 20.58
CA SER A 46 1.60 -18.37 20.30
C SER A 46 2.99 -18.54 20.92
N SER A 47 3.06 -19.01 22.17
CA SER A 47 4.35 -19.23 22.85
C SER A 47 5.16 -20.37 22.23
N ILE A 48 4.51 -21.44 21.75
CA ILE A 48 5.18 -22.52 20.99
C ILE A 48 5.70 -21.97 19.65
N ARG A 49 4.90 -21.16 18.96
CA ARG A 49 5.24 -20.58 17.66
C ARG A 49 6.48 -19.69 17.75
N GLU A 50 6.56 -18.78 18.71
CA GLU A 50 7.72 -17.90 18.93
C GLU A 50 9.00 -18.70 19.15
N LYS A 51 8.93 -19.75 19.97
CA LYS A 51 10.08 -20.62 20.27
C LYS A 51 10.49 -21.44 19.04
N TYR A 52 9.54 -21.87 18.22
CA TYR A 52 9.83 -22.57 16.98
C TYR A 52 10.51 -21.68 15.93
N ILE A 53 10.13 -20.40 15.87
CA ILE A 53 10.81 -19.40 15.01
C ILE A 53 12.26 -19.20 15.46
N ARG A 54 12.49 -19.01 16.76
CA ARG A 54 13.83 -18.90 17.33
C ARG A 54 14.68 -20.14 17.05
N LEU A 55 14.09 -21.33 17.19
CA LEU A 55 14.77 -22.59 16.88
C LEU A 55 15.19 -22.68 15.41
N LYS A 56 14.34 -22.24 14.47
CA LYS A 56 14.67 -22.21 13.03
C LYS A 56 15.83 -21.26 12.73
N GLN A 57 15.86 -20.10 13.37
CA GLN A 57 16.96 -19.12 13.26
C GLN A 57 18.27 -19.70 13.82
N GLU A 58 18.23 -20.35 14.99
CA GLU A 58 19.40 -20.99 15.61
C GLU A 58 19.95 -22.17 14.80
N LEU A 59 19.09 -22.88 14.06
CA LEU A 59 19.47 -24.02 13.22
C LEU A 59 19.99 -23.63 11.83
N ASN A 60 19.89 -22.36 11.43
CA ASN A 60 20.23 -21.87 10.08
C ASN A 60 19.56 -22.70 8.94
N ILE A 61 18.40 -23.30 9.23
CA ILE A 61 17.58 -24.03 8.27
C ILE A 61 16.63 -23.01 7.63
N GLY A 62 17.05 -22.38 6.54
CA GLY A 62 16.13 -21.61 5.68
C GLY A 62 16.69 -20.30 5.11
N GLY A 63 17.57 -20.38 4.12
CA GLY A 63 17.87 -19.29 3.16
C GLY A 63 16.79 -19.11 2.09
N LYS A 64 15.52 -19.39 2.41
CA LYS A 64 14.34 -19.10 1.58
C LYS A 64 13.22 -18.70 2.54
N GLU A 65 12.68 -17.51 2.32
CA GLU A 65 11.61 -16.88 3.08
C GLU A 65 10.53 -17.88 3.52
N VAL A 66 10.41 -18.08 4.84
CA VAL A 66 9.23 -18.69 5.44
C VAL A 66 8.18 -17.58 5.55
N LYS A 67 7.49 -17.27 4.44
CA LYS A 67 6.33 -16.36 4.40
C LYS A 67 4.99 -17.06 4.69
N GLU A 68 4.96 -18.39 4.65
CA GLU A 68 3.76 -19.14 5.02
C GLU A 68 3.56 -19.16 6.55
N GLY A 69 2.73 -18.24 7.04
CA GLY A 69 2.20 -18.26 8.41
C GLY A 69 2.12 -16.91 9.13
N MET A 70 2.58 -15.80 8.54
CA MET A 70 2.46 -14.45 9.13
C MET A 70 1.31 -13.61 8.55
N GLU A 71 0.62 -14.12 7.53
CA GLU A 71 -0.47 -13.42 6.86
C GLU A 71 -1.77 -13.53 7.66
N THR A 72 -2.50 -12.42 7.76
CA THR A 72 -3.80 -12.36 8.45
C THR A 72 -4.87 -13.00 7.57
N SER A 73 -5.81 -13.77 8.15
CA SER A 73 -6.95 -14.25 7.36
C SER A 73 -7.88 -13.09 6.98
N TYR A 74 -8.73 -13.28 5.98
CA TYR A 74 -9.72 -12.26 5.59
C TYR A 74 -10.60 -11.85 6.77
N GLU A 75 -11.15 -12.83 7.49
CA GLU A 75 -12.05 -12.63 8.62
C GLU A 75 -11.34 -11.94 9.79
N GLN A 76 -10.08 -12.33 10.06
CA GLN A 76 -9.29 -11.71 11.11
C GLN A 76 -8.93 -10.26 10.74
N ALA A 77 -8.59 -9.98 9.49
CA ALA A 77 -8.33 -8.62 9.03
C ALA A 77 -9.58 -7.74 9.12
N GLN A 78 -10.75 -8.29 8.77
CA GLN A 78 -12.04 -7.63 8.92
C GLN A 78 -12.36 -7.33 10.38
N GLU A 79 -12.12 -8.28 11.30
CA GLU A 79 -12.32 -8.08 12.74
C GLU A 79 -11.40 -6.98 13.30
N ILE A 80 -10.11 -7.01 12.94
CA ILE A 80 -9.14 -6.01 13.39
C ILE A 80 -9.53 -4.63 12.87
N MET A 81 -9.70 -4.48 11.55
CA MET A 81 -9.91 -3.19 10.90
C MET A 81 -11.31 -2.61 11.14
N GLY A 82 -12.32 -3.45 11.38
CA GLY A 82 -13.69 -3.02 11.67
C GLY A 82 -14.26 -2.14 10.55
N GLU A 83 -14.72 -0.93 10.89
CA GLU A 83 -15.29 0.01 9.90
C GLU A 83 -14.28 0.51 8.86
N SER A 84 -12.97 0.37 9.14
CA SER A 84 -11.87 0.70 8.23
C SER A 84 -11.50 -0.44 7.28
N PHE A 85 -12.31 -1.52 7.22
CA PHE A 85 -12.14 -2.61 6.28
C PHE A 85 -13.02 -2.41 5.03
N TYR A 86 -12.42 -2.49 3.85
CA TYR A 86 -13.12 -2.44 2.56
C TYR A 86 -12.79 -3.69 1.74
N GLY A 87 -13.60 -4.73 1.91
CA GLY A 87 -13.49 -6.00 1.21
C GLY A 87 -14.56 -6.18 0.14
N THR A 88 -14.88 -7.44 -0.14
CA THR A 88 -15.83 -7.80 -1.22
C THR A 88 -17.26 -7.31 -1.00
N GLU A 89 -17.70 -7.19 0.26
CA GLU A 89 -19.03 -6.66 0.57
C GLU A 89 -19.11 -5.17 0.23
N GLU A 90 -18.09 -4.39 0.59
CA GLU A 90 -18.02 -2.96 0.27
C GLU A 90 -17.93 -2.71 -1.24
N ILE A 91 -17.20 -3.56 -1.98
CA ILE A 91 -17.12 -3.53 -3.44
C ILE A 91 -18.50 -3.78 -4.05
N LYS A 92 -19.19 -4.83 -3.60
CA LYS A 92 -20.54 -5.17 -4.08
C LYS A 92 -21.54 -4.04 -3.81
N ASN A 93 -21.49 -3.45 -2.62
CA ASN A 93 -22.37 -2.33 -2.25
C ASN A 93 -22.10 -1.07 -3.09
N THR A 94 -20.85 -0.85 -3.50
CA THR A 94 -20.43 0.34 -4.24
C THR A 94 -20.72 0.21 -5.72
N PHE A 95 -20.27 -0.88 -6.34
CA PHE A 95 -20.24 -1.06 -7.78
C PHE A 95 -21.28 -2.05 -8.31
N GLY A 96 -22.02 -2.74 -7.42
CA GLY A 96 -23.10 -3.66 -7.80
C GLY A 96 -22.65 -4.98 -8.41
N PHE A 97 -21.34 -5.29 -8.42
CA PHE A 97 -20.81 -6.56 -8.91
C PHE A 97 -20.11 -7.36 -7.80
N GLU A 98 -20.02 -8.68 -7.99
CA GLU A 98 -19.24 -9.57 -7.12
C GLU A 98 -17.89 -9.88 -7.76
N PHE A 99 -16.84 -9.91 -6.94
CA PHE A 99 -15.51 -10.32 -7.38
C PHE A 99 -15.26 -11.79 -7.00
N PRO A 100 -14.74 -12.65 -7.91
CA PRO A 100 -14.55 -14.07 -7.64
C PRO A 100 -13.66 -14.31 -6.41
N LYS A 101 -14.14 -15.10 -5.45
CA LYS A 101 -13.44 -15.35 -4.18
C LYS A 101 -12.07 -15.99 -4.39
N GLU A 102 -11.96 -16.82 -5.43
CA GLU A 102 -10.73 -17.53 -5.79
C GLU A 102 -9.63 -16.61 -6.33
N LYS A 103 -9.99 -15.38 -6.74
CA LYS A 103 -9.04 -14.37 -7.21
C LYS A 103 -8.59 -13.41 -6.11
N ILE A 104 -9.17 -13.49 -4.91
CA ILE A 104 -8.82 -12.61 -3.80
C ILE A 104 -7.48 -13.07 -3.22
N PRO A 105 -6.44 -12.23 -3.20
CA PRO A 105 -5.17 -12.59 -2.60
C PRO A 105 -5.30 -12.66 -1.08
N HIS A 106 -4.39 -13.41 -0.44
CA HIS A 106 -4.21 -13.36 1.00
C HIS A 106 -3.85 -11.94 1.46
N VAL A 107 -4.22 -11.58 2.70
CA VAL A 107 -3.89 -10.28 3.28
C VAL A 107 -2.40 -10.27 3.62
N PRO A 108 -1.57 -9.43 2.98
CA PRO A 108 -0.11 -9.49 3.09
C PRO A 108 0.43 -8.80 4.35
N TYR A 109 -0.44 -8.55 5.34
CA TYR A 109 -0.12 -7.83 6.57
C TYR A 109 -0.35 -8.73 7.78
N THR A 110 0.49 -8.58 8.80
CA THR A 110 0.30 -9.27 10.07
C THR A 110 -0.77 -8.57 10.91
N PRO A 111 -1.36 -9.24 11.92
CA PRO A 111 -2.32 -8.61 12.82
C PRO A 111 -1.78 -7.32 13.48
N GLU A 112 -0.50 -7.32 13.88
CA GLU A 112 0.14 -6.17 14.52
C GLU A 112 0.26 -4.97 13.58
N VAL A 113 0.53 -5.22 12.29
CA VAL A 113 0.57 -4.16 11.26
C VAL A 113 -0.83 -3.56 11.07
N LEU A 114 -1.87 -4.40 11.05
CA LEU A 114 -3.26 -3.95 10.91
C LEU A 114 -3.76 -3.19 12.13
N GLU A 115 -3.41 -3.61 13.34
CA GLU A 115 -3.73 -2.87 14.57
C GLU A 115 -3.08 -1.48 14.56
N LYS A 116 -1.79 -1.39 14.23
CA LYS A 116 -1.08 -0.11 14.10
C LYS A 116 -1.71 0.76 13.01
N ALA A 117 -2.09 0.17 11.88
CA ALA A 117 -2.74 0.90 10.80
C ALA A 117 -4.08 1.51 11.23
N LYS A 118 -4.87 0.74 11.98
CA LYS A 118 -6.13 1.25 12.57
C LYS A 118 -5.88 2.39 13.55
N GLU A 119 -4.86 2.28 14.42
CA GLU A 119 -4.48 3.35 15.36
C GLU A 119 -4.06 4.63 14.65
N ASN A 120 -3.41 4.52 13.49
CA ASN A 120 -3.03 5.64 12.64
C ASN A 120 -4.20 6.24 11.84
N GLY A 121 -5.41 5.72 11.97
CA GLY A 121 -6.57 6.17 11.19
C GLY A 121 -6.51 5.73 9.72
N GLU A 122 -5.81 4.65 9.40
CA GLU A 122 -5.73 4.09 8.05
C GLU A 122 -6.86 3.07 7.80
N MET A 123 -7.08 2.74 6.54
CA MET A 123 -8.03 1.74 6.06
C MET A 123 -7.33 0.63 5.28
N LEU A 124 -7.89 -0.57 5.36
CA LEU A 124 -7.45 -1.72 4.57
C LEU A 124 -8.42 -1.89 3.40
N VAL A 125 -7.92 -1.76 2.18
CA VAL A 125 -8.74 -1.74 0.95
C VAL A 125 -8.33 -2.90 0.05
N LEU A 126 -9.31 -3.70 -0.36
CA LEU A 126 -9.19 -4.62 -1.49
C LEU A 126 -9.47 -3.86 -2.78
N ARG A 127 -8.43 -3.69 -3.59
CA ARG A 127 -8.55 -3.24 -4.98
C ARG A 127 -8.69 -4.46 -5.88
N VAL A 128 -9.48 -4.33 -6.94
CA VAL A 128 -9.75 -5.42 -7.89
C VAL A 128 -9.47 -4.96 -9.31
N GLU A 129 -8.80 -5.80 -10.09
CA GLU A 129 -8.36 -5.44 -11.45
C GLU A 129 -9.51 -5.35 -12.46
N SER A 130 -10.62 -6.06 -12.20
CA SER A 130 -11.74 -6.19 -13.13
C SER A 130 -13.09 -6.26 -12.43
N ASP A 131 -14.13 -5.85 -13.16
CA ASP A 131 -15.52 -6.00 -12.74
C ASP A 131 -16.08 -7.42 -12.96
N GLY A 132 -17.36 -7.61 -12.64
CA GLY A 132 -18.06 -8.89 -12.86
C GLY A 132 -18.19 -9.34 -14.33
N SER A 133 -17.89 -8.46 -15.29
CA SER A 133 -17.82 -8.78 -16.73
C SER A 133 -16.39 -9.14 -17.20
N GLY A 134 -15.39 -8.99 -16.33
CA GLY A 134 -13.97 -9.12 -16.66
C GLY A 134 -13.36 -7.88 -17.30
N SER A 135 -14.07 -6.74 -17.32
CA SER A 135 -13.56 -5.47 -17.84
C SER A 135 -12.66 -4.80 -16.80
N SER A 136 -11.52 -4.25 -17.22
CA SER A 136 -10.57 -3.62 -16.30
C SER A 136 -11.18 -2.43 -15.54
N ILE A 137 -10.89 -2.31 -14.25
CA ILE A 137 -11.30 -1.16 -13.43
C ILE A 137 -10.35 0.02 -13.68
N THR A 138 -10.75 0.90 -14.59
CA THR A 138 -10.12 2.19 -14.90
C THR A 138 -11.00 3.34 -14.41
N MET A 139 -10.50 4.59 -14.44
CA MET A 139 -11.34 5.75 -14.12
C MET A 139 -12.57 5.85 -15.03
N GLN A 140 -12.38 5.62 -16.33
CA GLN A 140 -13.48 5.57 -17.29
C GLN A 140 -14.50 4.50 -16.89
N ARG A 141 -14.03 3.29 -16.59
CA ARG A 141 -14.93 2.17 -16.25
C ARG A 141 -15.71 2.45 -14.97
N MET A 142 -15.06 3.00 -13.94
CA MET A 142 -15.74 3.40 -12.71
C MET A 142 -16.80 4.46 -12.98
N ASN A 143 -16.50 5.46 -13.80
CA ASN A 143 -17.49 6.47 -14.18
C ASN A 143 -18.71 5.84 -14.88
N GLU A 144 -18.51 4.95 -15.85
CA GLU A 144 -19.61 4.25 -16.54
C GLU A 144 -20.50 3.44 -15.57
N ILE A 145 -19.89 2.68 -14.68
CA ILE A 145 -20.61 1.88 -13.67
C ILE A 145 -21.39 2.80 -12.73
N MET A 146 -20.73 3.83 -12.20
CA MET A 146 -21.32 4.71 -11.20
C MET A 146 -22.42 5.59 -11.79
N GLN A 147 -22.29 6.08 -13.01
CA GLN A 147 -23.38 6.82 -13.67
C GLN A 147 -24.63 5.96 -13.79
N THR A 148 -24.50 4.69 -14.17
CA THR A 148 -25.62 3.75 -14.23
C THR A 148 -26.29 3.53 -12.87
N ILE A 149 -25.52 3.56 -11.78
CA ILE A 149 -26.03 3.40 -10.41
C ILE A 149 -26.71 4.69 -9.94
N LEU A 150 -26.10 5.85 -10.14
CA LEU A 150 -26.62 7.16 -9.74
C LEU A 150 -27.92 7.52 -10.49
N GLU A 151 -28.03 7.15 -11.77
CA GLU A 151 -29.26 7.30 -12.55
C GLU A 151 -30.43 6.47 -12.00
N LYS A 152 -30.15 5.32 -11.35
CA LYS A 152 -31.18 4.47 -10.74
C LYS A 152 -31.54 4.91 -9.33
N ASP A 153 -30.57 5.45 -8.59
CA ASP A 153 -30.71 5.86 -7.19
C ASP A 153 -31.38 7.24 -7.05
N SER A 154 -31.36 8.08 -8.10
CA SER A 154 -31.80 9.47 -8.01
C SER A 154 -33.25 9.70 -8.49
N GLU A 155 -34.05 10.37 -7.64
CA GLU A 155 -35.26 11.11 -8.07
C GLU A 155 -34.93 12.57 -8.47
N GLU A 156 -33.72 13.05 -8.17
CA GLU A 156 -33.24 14.40 -8.49
C GLU A 156 -31.98 14.34 -9.37
N GLU A 157 -32.02 14.99 -10.53
CA GLU A 157 -30.86 15.22 -11.41
C GLU A 157 -29.77 15.97 -10.63
N GLN A 158 -28.57 15.39 -10.40
CA GLN A 158 -27.27 16.09 -10.47
C GLN A 158 -26.04 15.37 -9.90
N GLU A 159 -26.14 14.27 -9.16
CA GLU A 159 -24.93 13.63 -8.60
C GLU A 159 -24.12 12.92 -9.70
N LYS A 160 -22.86 13.35 -9.89
CA LYS A 160 -21.92 12.76 -10.84
C LYS A 160 -20.76 12.14 -10.09
N LEU A 161 -20.14 11.10 -10.67
CA LEU A 161 -18.88 10.59 -10.14
C LEU A 161 -17.73 11.56 -10.43
N LEU A 162 -17.61 12.01 -11.69
CA LEU A 162 -16.53 12.86 -12.15
C LEU A 162 -17.07 14.22 -12.64
N TYR A 163 -16.37 15.28 -12.28
CA TYR A 163 -16.56 16.62 -12.81
C TYR A 163 -15.79 16.79 -14.13
N ASP A 164 -16.39 17.48 -15.10
CA ASP A 164 -15.85 17.84 -16.42
C ASP A 164 -14.67 17.00 -16.97
N THR A 165 -14.99 15.87 -17.63
CA THR A 165 -13.97 14.97 -18.20
C THR A 165 -13.29 15.50 -19.47
N ASN A 166 -13.66 16.68 -19.99
CA ASN A 166 -13.29 17.09 -21.35
C ASN A 166 -11.77 17.20 -21.57
N TRP A 167 -10.99 17.62 -20.56
CA TRP A 167 -9.55 17.78 -20.75
C TRP A 167 -8.77 16.46 -20.67
N TYR A 168 -9.28 15.46 -19.95
CA TYR A 168 -8.57 14.21 -19.67
C TYR A 168 -9.26 12.96 -20.23
N HIS A 169 -10.38 13.09 -20.94
CA HIS A 169 -11.09 11.92 -21.49
C HIS A 169 -10.22 11.10 -22.45
N GLU A 170 -9.18 11.67 -23.07
CA GLU A 170 -8.24 10.97 -23.94
C GLU A 170 -6.91 10.59 -23.25
N GLU A 171 -6.73 10.93 -21.97
CA GLU A 171 -5.52 10.64 -21.24
C GLU A 171 -5.37 9.15 -20.92
N ASP A 172 -4.14 8.66 -20.96
CA ASP A 172 -3.83 7.24 -20.70
C ASP A 172 -4.23 6.83 -19.28
N PHE A 173 -4.01 7.71 -18.29
CA PHE A 173 -4.38 7.46 -16.90
C PHE A 173 -5.89 7.33 -16.69
N PHE A 174 -6.70 7.90 -17.59
CA PHE A 174 -8.16 7.83 -17.51
C PHE A 174 -8.70 6.55 -18.15
N LYS A 175 -8.18 6.22 -19.35
CA LYS A 175 -8.67 5.12 -20.19
C LYS A 175 -8.05 3.78 -19.86
N ASN A 176 -6.74 3.75 -19.63
CA ASN A 176 -5.94 2.52 -19.69
C ASN A 176 -5.29 2.15 -18.36
N ALA A 177 -4.98 3.12 -17.50
CA ALA A 177 -4.45 2.82 -16.17
C ALA A 177 -5.50 2.09 -15.32
N SER A 178 -5.26 0.80 -15.08
CA SER A 178 -6.15 -0.07 -14.33
C SER A 178 -5.59 -0.40 -12.95
N LEU A 179 -6.50 -0.71 -12.04
CA LEU A 179 -6.14 -1.25 -10.74
C LEU A 179 -5.49 -2.64 -10.87
N LYS A 180 -4.75 -3.03 -9.84
CA LYS A 180 -4.33 -4.42 -9.62
C LYS A 180 -5.21 -5.04 -8.54
N THR A 181 -5.38 -6.36 -8.59
CA THR A 181 -6.05 -7.08 -7.52
C THR A 181 -5.10 -7.23 -6.34
N GLU A 182 -5.31 -6.46 -5.28
CA GLU A 182 -4.41 -6.44 -4.12
C GLU A 182 -5.02 -5.80 -2.89
N TRP A 183 -4.44 -6.12 -1.73
CA TRP A 183 -4.69 -5.43 -0.48
C TRP A 183 -3.71 -4.27 -0.32
N ARG A 184 -4.23 -3.13 0.15
CA ARG A 184 -3.43 -1.95 0.49
C ARG A 184 -3.91 -1.28 1.77
N ILE A 185 -2.96 -0.75 2.54
CA ILE A 185 -3.25 0.13 3.67
C ILE A 185 -3.18 1.58 3.15
N VAL A 186 -4.25 2.34 3.38
CA VAL A 186 -4.42 3.68 2.83
C VAL A 186 -4.77 4.65 3.96
N GLY A 187 -4.13 5.81 4.00
CA GLY A 187 -4.51 6.88 4.94
C GLY A 187 -5.92 7.41 4.65
N LYS A 188 -6.69 7.70 5.71
CA LYS A 188 -7.96 8.45 5.55
C LYS A 188 -7.74 9.96 5.45
N GLU A 189 -6.64 10.42 6.04
CA GLU A 189 -6.24 11.82 6.08
C GLU A 189 -4.90 12.02 5.35
N PHE A 190 -4.57 13.28 5.06
CA PHE A 190 -3.25 13.63 4.56
C PHE A 190 -2.20 13.40 5.64
N ILE A 191 -0.99 13.11 5.18
CA ILE A 191 0.18 13.13 6.05
C ILE A 191 0.30 14.56 6.63
N PRO A 192 0.47 14.71 7.95
CA PRO A 192 0.61 16.01 8.59
C PRO A 192 1.65 16.89 7.88
N ASP A 193 1.35 18.19 7.77
CA ASP A 193 2.19 19.21 7.15
C ASP A 193 2.47 19.04 5.64
N SER A 194 1.78 18.13 4.95
CA SER A 194 1.94 17.93 3.50
C SER A 194 1.22 18.94 2.60
N THR A 195 0.22 19.65 3.12
CA THR A 195 -0.49 20.70 2.36
C THR A 195 0.33 21.98 2.24
N SER A 196 0.06 22.82 1.23
CA SER A 196 0.84 24.05 0.95
C SER A 196 2.33 23.78 0.66
N LYS A 197 2.64 22.54 0.28
CA LYS A 197 3.98 22.08 -0.10
C LYS A 197 4.01 21.78 -1.60
N ASN A 198 5.18 21.93 -2.19
CA ASN A 198 5.38 21.46 -3.56
C ASN A 198 5.61 19.95 -3.61
N TYR A 199 5.65 19.36 -4.81
CA TYR A 199 5.73 17.90 -4.93
C TYR A 199 7.01 17.32 -4.30
N ILE A 200 8.13 18.05 -4.42
CA ILE A 200 9.43 17.65 -3.84
C ILE A 200 9.35 17.60 -2.32
N GLU A 201 8.83 18.66 -1.70
CA GLU A 201 8.62 18.76 -0.26
C GLU A 201 7.64 17.69 0.23
N GLN A 202 6.53 17.45 -0.49
CA GLN A 202 5.62 16.36 -0.15
C GLN A 202 6.27 14.98 -0.27
N THR A 203 7.12 14.75 -1.29
CA THR A 203 7.87 13.49 -1.41
C THR A 203 8.81 13.29 -0.23
N LYS A 204 9.47 14.35 0.25
CA LYS A 204 10.27 14.29 1.49
C LYS A 204 9.41 13.90 2.68
N ILE A 205 8.27 14.57 2.86
CA ILE A 205 7.33 14.31 3.97
C ILE A 205 6.80 12.87 3.92
N LEU A 206 6.40 12.39 2.74
CA LEU A 206 5.95 11.01 2.52
C LEU A 206 7.05 10.01 2.89
N ARG A 207 8.27 10.21 2.38
CA ARG A 207 9.43 9.35 2.70
C ARG A 207 9.67 9.31 4.21
N ASP A 208 9.74 10.46 4.87
CA ASP A 208 10.07 10.54 6.29
C ASP A 208 8.97 9.93 7.16
N TYR A 209 7.70 10.12 6.78
CA TYR A 209 6.54 9.49 7.41
C TYR A 209 6.62 7.96 7.31
N LEU A 210 6.85 7.41 6.12
CA LEU A 210 6.94 5.97 5.89
C LEU A 210 8.17 5.35 6.55
N PHE A 211 9.28 6.10 6.63
CA PHE A 211 10.47 5.69 7.36
C PHE A 211 10.15 5.51 8.86
N GLY A 212 9.43 6.47 9.46
CA GLY A 212 8.97 6.37 10.86
C GLY A 212 8.00 5.22 11.12
N LEU A 213 7.31 4.75 10.08
CA LEU A 213 6.44 3.58 10.13
C LEU A 213 7.15 2.24 9.83
N GLU A 214 8.47 2.27 9.59
CA GLU A 214 9.24 1.10 9.15
C GLU A 214 8.67 0.45 7.88
N SER A 215 8.07 1.28 7.01
CA SER A 215 7.33 0.84 5.81
C SER A 215 8.05 1.13 4.50
N LEU A 216 9.34 1.51 4.56
CA LEU A 216 10.20 1.67 3.39
C LEU A 216 11.23 0.53 3.29
N SER A 217 11.44 0.03 2.08
CA SER A 217 12.58 -0.82 1.71
C SER A 217 13.90 -0.05 1.76
N GLU A 218 15.02 -0.78 1.80
CA GLU A 218 16.34 -0.16 1.77
C GLU A 218 16.62 0.53 0.44
N GLU A 219 16.11 -0.04 -0.66
CA GLU A 219 16.19 0.54 -2.00
C GLU A 219 15.49 1.91 -2.06
N GLU A 220 14.26 2.01 -1.56
CA GLU A 220 13.50 3.29 -1.50
C GLU A 220 14.22 4.35 -0.67
N LYS A 221 14.77 3.96 0.48
CA LYS A 221 15.56 4.86 1.33
C LYS A 221 16.81 5.36 0.61
N SER A 222 17.49 4.48 -0.12
CA SER A 222 18.74 4.79 -0.81
C SER A 222 18.54 5.66 -2.06
N GLU A 223 17.41 5.50 -2.75
CA GLU A 223 17.11 6.26 -3.96
C GLU A 223 16.64 7.69 -3.64
N CYS A 224 15.76 7.86 -2.64
CA CYS A 224 15.16 9.16 -2.34
C CYS A 224 15.91 9.91 -1.22
N THR A 225 17.14 10.36 -1.48
CA THR A 225 17.95 11.10 -0.48
C THR A 225 17.62 12.60 -0.43
N ASP A 226 18.03 13.27 0.65
CA ASP A 226 17.91 14.73 0.76
C ASP A 226 18.70 15.46 -0.32
N GLU A 227 19.91 14.99 -0.64
CA GLU A 227 20.75 15.56 -1.70
C GLU A 227 20.10 15.46 -3.08
N LEU A 228 19.40 14.35 -3.36
CA LEU A 228 18.65 14.21 -4.60
C LEU A 228 17.51 15.23 -4.67
N LEU A 229 16.71 15.34 -3.61
CA LEU A 229 15.56 16.24 -3.57
C LEU A 229 16.00 17.72 -3.64
N GLU A 230 17.07 18.09 -2.96
CA GLU A 230 17.69 19.42 -3.06
C GLU A 230 18.21 19.70 -4.47
N GLY A 231 18.82 18.70 -5.12
CA GLY A 231 19.26 18.80 -6.50
C GLY A 231 18.11 19.05 -7.48
N LEU A 232 16.98 18.35 -7.31
CA LEU A 232 15.77 18.55 -8.11
C LEU A 232 15.14 19.93 -7.85
N GLN A 233 15.12 20.39 -6.60
CA GLN A 233 14.63 21.72 -6.26
C GLN A 233 15.47 22.79 -6.94
N LYS A 234 16.81 22.65 -6.89
CA LYS A 234 17.72 23.56 -7.57
C LYS A 234 17.50 23.59 -9.09
N MET A 235 17.24 22.44 -9.72
CA MET A 235 16.89 22.42 -11.15
C MET A 235 15.65 23.26 -11.46
N LEU A 236 14.62 23.24 -10.60
CA LEU A 236 13.45 24.10 -10.76
C LEU A 236 13.80 25.58 -10.56
N ASP A 237 14.63 25.89 -9.56
CA ASP A 237 15.01 27.26 -9.23
C ASP A 237 15.92 27.90 -10.30
N ASP A 238 16.74 27.10 -10.98
CA ASP A 238 17.66 27.57 -12.03
C ASP A 238 16.92 28.03 -13.31
N ASP A 239 15.93 27.28 -13.78
CA ASP A 239 15.08 27.61 -14.94
C ASP A 239 13.80 26.76 -14.93
N TYR A 240 12.75 27.27 -14.30
CA TYR A 240 11.49 26.53 -14.11
C TYR A 240 10.87 26.10 -15.45
N ASP A 241 10.68 27.05 -16.39
CA ASP A 241 9.98 26.82 -17.65
C ASP A 241 10.64 25.72 -18.49
N LYS A 242 11.96 25.58 -18.39
CA LYS A 242 12.73 24.57 -19.09
C LYS A 242 12.78 23.22 -18.38
N ASN A 243 12.77 23.21 -17.05
CA ASN A 243 13.15 22.02 -16.28
C ASN A 243 11.96 21.30 -15.62
N TRP A 244 10.80 21.95 -15.49
CA TRP A 244 9.69 21.41 -14.67
C TRP A 244 9.20 20.04 -15.14
N GLN A 245 9.13 19.77 -16.45
CA GLN A 245 8.71 18.48 -17.00
C GLN A 245 9.71 17.36 -16.68
N GLU A 246 11.01 17.64 -16.81
CA GLU A 246 12.06 16.67 -16.47
C GLU A 246 12.04 16.36 -14.96
N VAL A 247 11.88 17.38 -14.13
CA VAL A 247 11.79 17.21 -12.67
C VAL A 247 10.53 16.44 -12.29
N ALA A 248 9.38 16.76 -12.87
CA ALA A 248 8.12 16.03 -12.68
C ALA A 248 8.30 14.54 -13.01
N LYS A 249 8.94 14.25 -14.14
CA LYS A 249 9.25 12.89 -14.56
C LYS A 249 10.13 12.16 -13.56
N LYS A 250 11.27 12.75 -13.18
CA LYS A 250 12.18 12.14 -12.18
C LYS A 250 11.44 11.86 -10.87
N LEU A 251 10.64 12.80 -10.39
CA LEU A 251 9.85 12.64 -9.16
C LEU A 251 8.82 11.52 -9.29
N SER A 252 8.07 11.46 -10.40
CA SER A 252 7.11 10.38 -10.66
C SER A 252 7.76 9.00 -10.73
N GLU A 253 9.05 8.94 -11.10
CA GLU A 253 9.78 7.71 -11.31
C GLU A 253 10.44 7.14 -10.04
N LEU A 254 10.60 7.95 -8.98
CA LEU A 254 11.13 7.51 -7.68
C LEU A 254 10.29 6.39 -7.10
N LEU A 255 10.94 5.35 -6.59
CA LEU A 255 10.31 4.18 -5.96
C LEU A 255 9.37 4.60 -4.82
N VAL A 256 9.76 5.58 -3.99
CA VAL A 256 8.91 6.08 -2.91
C VAL A 256 7.57 6.61 -3.44
N ASN A 257 7.57 7.33 -4.57
CA ASN A 257 6.34 7.85 -5.16
C ASN A 257 5.60 6.77 -5.95
N LYS A 258 6.31 5.87 -6.65
CA LYS A 258 5.69 4.75 -7.38
C LYS A 258 4.96 3.78 -6.47
N ASN A 259 5.50 3.51 -5.29
CA ASN A 259 4.98 2.49 -4.38
C ASN A 259 4.03 3.08 -3.33
N HIS A 260 4.22 4.35 -2.95
CA HIS A 260 3.49 4.94 -1.82
C HIS A 260 2.67 6.18 -2.13
N ARG A 261 2.61 6.63 -3.39
CA ARG A 261 1.52 7.49 -3.86
C ARG A 261 0.59 6.68 -4.74
N ARG A 262 -0.68 7.00 -4.64
CA ARG A 262 -1.74 6.40 -5.46
C ARG A 262 -1.67 6.92 -6.89
N ILE A 263 -2.13 6.12 -7.85
CA ILE A 263 -2.50 6.61 -9.19
C ILE A 263 -3.92 7.23 -9.15
N PRO A 264 -4.33 8.05 -10.14
CA PRO A 264 -5.66 8.66 -10.16
C PRO A 264 -6.83 7.66 -10.04
N ALA A 265 -6.73 6.50 -10.69
CA ALA A 265 -7.74 5.45 -10.58
C ALA A 265 -7.86 4.89 -9.15
N GLU A 266 -6.74 4.75 -8.43
CA GLU A 266 -6.74 4.28 -7.04
C GLU A 266 -7.36 5.31 -6.10
N ILE A 267 -7.04 6.59 -6.28
CA ILE A 267 -7.63 7.68 -5.49
C ILE A 267 -9.16 7.68 -5.65
N LEU A 268 -9.63 7.61 -6.90
CA LEU A 268 -11.07 7.59 -7.20
C LEU A 268 -11.76 6.33 -6.63
N TYR A 269 -11.13 5.16 -6.78
CA TYR A 269 -11.66 3.89 -6.30
C TYR A 269 -11.80 3.85 -4.77
N ASP A 270 -10.74 4.24 -4.05
CA ASP A 270 -10.75 4.27 -2.59
C ASP A 270 -11.81 5.25 -2.07
N TRP A 271 -11.91 6.44 -2.70
CA TRP A 271 -12.89 7.45 -2.33
C TRP A 271 -14.33 6.98 -2.55
N VAL A 272 -14.65 6.43 -3.73
CA VAL A 272 -16.03 6.02 -4.03
C VAL A 272 -16.48 4.86 -3.12
N LEU A 273 -15.56 3.97 -2.75
CA LEU A 273 -15.83 2.93 -1.75
C LEU A 273 -16.20 3.53 -0.40
N GLN A 274 -15.41 4.48 0.11
CA GLN A 274 -15.71 5.16 1.37
C GLN A 274 -17.05 5.89 1.28
N PHE A 275 -17.23 6.71 0.26
CA PHE A 275 -18.44 7.52 0.09
C PHE A 275 -19.71 6.67 0.02
N ARG A 276 -19.72 5.60 -0.77
CA ARG A 276 -20.93 4.78 -0.95
C ARG A 276 -21.28 3.96 0.29
N ASN A 277 -20.28 3.44 0.99
CA ASN A 277 -20.49 2.60 2.18
C ASN A 277 -20.73 3.40 3.46
N ARG A 278 -20.15 4.61 3.58
CA ARG A 278 -20.18 5.40 4.83
C ARG A 278 -20.95 6.72 4.71
N LYS A 279 -21.32 7.14 3.49
CA LYS A 279 -21.92 8.46 3.21
C LYS A 279 -21.06 9.64 3.67
N ASP A 280 -19.76 9.41 3.69
CA ASP A 280 -18.73 10.36 4.09
C ASP A 280 -17.86 10.67 2.87
N ARG A 281 -17.73 11.96 2.52
CA ARG A 281 -16.91 12.42 1.40
C ARG A 281 -15.43 12.50 1.76
N GLY A 282 -15.10 12.43 3.05
CA GLY A 282 -13.75 12.35 3.57
C GLY A 282 -12.89 13.56 3.19
N ILE A 283 -11.58 13.38 3.26
CA ILE A 283 -10.62 14.46 3.02
C ILE A 283 -10.74 15.08 1.63
N LEU A 284 -11.17 14.32 0.63
CA LEU A 284 -11.25 14.79 -0.75
C LEU A 284 -12.44 15.72 -1.03
N GLU A 285 -13.38 15.94 -0.09
CA GLU A 285 -14.51 16.86 -0.33
C GLU A 285 -14.03 18.28 -0.66
N GLU A 286 -13.06 18.78 0.08
CA GLU A 286 -12.51 20.15 -0.08
C GLU A 286 -11.03 20.17 -0.46
N ASN A 287 -10.41 18.99 -0.65
CA ASN A 287 -8.98 18.86 -0.89
C ASN A 287 -8.65 17.96 -2.09
N TYR A 288 -7.38 17.98 -2.48
CA TYR A 288 -6.80 17.20 -3.56
C TYR A 288 -5.65 16.32 -3.08
N ASP A 289 -5.65 15.05 -3.48
CA ASP A 289 -4.51 14.14 -3.30
C ASP A 289 -3.66 14.13 -4.57
N TRP A 290 -2.35 14.35 -4.40
CA TRP A 290 -1.40 14.42 -5.51
C TRP A 290 -0.87 13.02 -5.85
N SER A 291 -1.25 12.52 -7.04
CA SER A 291 -0.86 11.19 -7.52
C SER A 291 0.60 11.13 -7.99
N ASN A 292 1.10 9.93 -8.28
CA ASN A 292 2.40 9.74 -8.95
C ASN A 292 2.33 9.78 -10.48
N THR A 293 1.18 10.11 -11.06
CA THR A 293 0.95 9.99 -12.50
C THR A 293 1.16 11.32 -13.21
N LEU A 294 1.75 11.27 -14.41
CA LEU A 294 1.87 12.41 -15.30
C LEU A 294 0.72 12.44 -16.31
N SER A 295 0.22 13.62 -16.64
CA SER A 295 -0.56 13.85 -17.85
C SER A 295 0.33 13.79 -19.09
N SER A 296 -0.29 13.73 -20.28
CA SER A 296 0.43 13.75 -21.56
C SER A 296 1.32 14.98 -21.76
N ASP A 297 0.95 16.11 -21.15
CA ASP A 297 1.73 17.36 -21.15
C ASP A 297 2.82 17.40 -20.05
N GLY A 298 2.94 16.34 -19.25
CA GLY A 298 3.96 16.20 -18.19
C GLY A 298 3.58 16.79 -16.83
N GLY A 299 2.35 17.27 -16.66
CA GLY A 299 1.83 17.75 -15.37
C GLY A 299 1.57 16.59 -14.42
N LEU A 300 1.84 16.77 -13.12
CA LEU A 300 1.54 15.76 -12.10
C LEU A 300 0.05 15.83 -11.76
N VAL A 301 -0.66 14.72 -11.95
CA VAL A 301 -2.11 14.62 -11.82
C VAL A 301 -2.52 14.60 -10.35
N TYR A 302 -3.56 15.35 -10.00
CA TYR A 302 -4.18 15.32 -8.68
C TYR A 302 -5.70 15.10 -8.82
N VAL A 303 -6.30 14.50 -7.79
CA VAL A 303 -7.71 14.10 -7.77
C VAL A 303 -8.33 14.54 -6.45
N GLY A 304 -9.52 15.16 -6.49
CA GLY A 304 -10.14 15.69 -5.29
C GLY A 304 -11.35 16.58 -5.54
N TYR A 305 -11.60 17.49 -4.62
CA TYR A 305 -12.76 18.40 -4.62
C TYR A 305 -14.08 17.67 -4.94
N ALA A 306 -14.29 16.59 -4.19
CA ALA A 306 -15.30 15.58 -4.43
C ALA A 306 -16.66 15.98 -3.87
N ASP A 307 -17.23 17.05 -4.43
CA ASP A 307 -18.53 17.58 -4.04
C ASP A 307 -19.69 16.93 -4.83
N ARG A 308 -20.88 17.55 -4.79
CA ARG A 308 -22.06 17.04 -5.52
C ARG A 308 -21.90 17.11 -7.05
N GLY A 309 -21.06 18.00 -7.55
CA GLY A 309 -20.74 18.17 -8.97
C GLY A 309 -19.83 17.07 -9.53
N GLY A 310 -19.23 16.28 -8.65
CA GLY A 310 -18.33 15.16 -8.98
C GLY A 310 -16.89 15.45 -8.58
N VAL A 311 -16.07 14.40 -8.60
CA VAL A 311 -14.63 14.49 -8.32
C VAL A 311 -13.94 15.23 -9.45
N ASP A 312 -13.19 16.27 -9.09
CA ASP A 312 -12.36 17.04 -10.00
C ASP A 312 -10.99 16.40 -10.18
N VAL A 313 -10.44 16.57 -11.38
CA VAL A 313 -9.14 16.05 -11.79
C VAL A 313 -8.39 17.19 -12.46
N GLY A 314 -7.16 17.42 -12.03
CA GLY A 314 -6.29 18.43 -12.63
C GLY A 314 -4.85 17.94 -12.75
N ALA A 315 -4.00 18.76 -13.37
CA ALA A 315 -2.57 18.49 -13.46
C ALA A 315 -1.79 19.81 -13.35
N VAL A 316 -0.70 19.81 -12.59
CA VAL A 316 0.16 20.98 -12.36
C VAL A 316 1.64 20.59 -12.34
N GLY A 317 2.52 21.58 -12.51
CA GLY A 317 3.96 21.36 -12.39
C GLY A 317 4.39 21.06 -10.94
N PRO A 318 5.57 20.46 -10.74
CA PRO A 318 6.06 20.00 -9.43
C PRO A 318 6.36 21.14 -8.46
N GLY A 319 6.43 22.38 -8.94
CA GLY A 319 6.67 23.58 -8.13
C GLY A 319 5.40 24.22 -7.54
N ASP A 320 4.21 23.77 -7.95
CA ASP A 320 2.94 24.31 -7.43
C ASP A 320 2.78 24.03 -5.93
N ARG A 321 2.12 24.95 -5.20
CA ARG A 321 1.98 24.91 -3.73
C ARG A 321 0.54 25.14 -3.29
N GLY A 322 -0.40 24.40 -3.88
CA GLY A 322 -1.82 24.47 -3.51
C GLY A 322 -2.07 24.27 -2.00
N GLY A 323 -2.84 25.18 -1.39
CA GLY A 323 -3.16 25.13 0.04
C GLY A 323 -4.00 23.93 0.47
N ILE A 324 -4.76 23.38 -0.47
CA ILE A 324 -5.65 22.21 -0.32
C ILE A 324 -5.11 20.97 -1.04
N LEU A 325 -3.85 21.00 -1.50
CA LEU A 325 -3.19 19.90 -2.21
C LEU A 325 -2.23 19.20 -1.25
N GLY A 326 -2.50 17.93 -0.93
CA GLY A 326 -1.72 17.13 0.02
C GLY A 326 -1.29 15.78 -0.55
N VAL A 327 -0.78 14.91 0.32
CA VAL A 327 -0.49 13.51 0.00
C VAL A 327 -1.08 12.58 1.06
N VAL A 328 -1.76 11.53 0.60
CA VAL A 328 -2.17 10.39 1.42
C VAL A 328 -1.14 9.28 1.30
N SER A 329 -0.76 8.67 2.42
CA SER A 329 0.14 7.51 2.42
C SER A 329 -0.55 6.25 1.89
N LEU A 330 0.17 5.50 1.07
CA LEU A 330 -0.17 4.15 0.63
C LEU A 330 0.91 3.17 1.10
N ARG A 331 0.53 2.00 1.62
CA ARG A 331 1.43 0.94 2.09
C ARG A 331 0.97 -0.45 1.67
#